data_AF-A0A3D4V4Q9-F1
#
_entry.id   AF-A0A3D4V4Q9-F1
#
_cell.length_a   1.000
_cell.length_b   1.000
_cell.length_c   1.000
_cell.angle_alpha   90.00
_cell.angle_beta   90.00
_cell.angle_gamma   90.00
#
_symmetry.space_group_name_H-M   'P 1'
#
loop_
_entity.id
_entity.type
_entity.pdbx_description
1 polymer ?
#
loop_
_entity_poly.entity_id
_entity_poly.type
_entity_poly.pdbx_seq_one_letter_code
_entity_poly.pdbx_strand_id
1 'polypeptide(L)'
;MRITTWAEYGLICALHLARRGETGPVTGRDVATRERLPGDYVEQILLRMRRAGIVNSTRGARGGYMLARKPSEISVRDVIQASELTTFDLHCVSHPVDAGRCSESENCSIRPVWMLLQQRIDEVLEGVKLSDLLADESVVRDRVGVPHYVAPSIPGGLPILQP
;
A
#
# COMPACT_ATOMS: atom_id res chain seq x y z
N MET A 1 -0.05 1.14 -13.08
CA MET A 1 -0.04 1.06 -11.61
C MET A 1 1.29 1.57 -11.09
N ARG A 2 1.29 2.52 -10.17
CA ARG A 2 2.50 2.97 -9.46
C ARG A 2 2.16 3.06 -7.98
N ILE A 3 2.77 2.22 -7.17
CA ILE A 3 2.74 2.40 -5.72
C ILE A 3 3.72 3.54 -5.41
N THR A 4 3.24 4.59 -4.76
CA THR A 4 4.12 5.72 -4.42
C THR A 4 4.84 5.45 -3.11
N THR A 5 5.91 6.23 -2.87
CA THR A 5 6.60 6.25 -1.60
C THR A 5 5.67 6.61 -0.43
N TRP A 6 4.60 7.38 -0.66
CA TRP A 6 3.62 7.73 0.36
C TRP A 6 2.77 6.54 0.80
N ALA A 7 2.34 5.71 -0.15
CA ALA A 7 1.64 4.45 0.16
C ALA A 7 2.52 3.51 0.98
N GLU A 8 3.77 3.33 0.57
CA GLU A 8 4.74 2.48 1.27
C GLU A 8 4.98 2.97 2.70
N TYR A 9 5.29 4.26 2.87
CA TYR A 9 5.53 4.85 4.19
C TYR A 9 4.27 4.83 5.08
N GLY A 10 3.09 4.98 4.47
CA GLY A 10 1.80 4.79 5.11
C GLY A 10 1.65 3.41 5.74
N LEU A 11 1.92 2.36 4.97
CA LEU A 11 1.87 0.98 5.45
C LEU A 11 2.89 0.72 6.56
N ILE A 12 4.12 1.21 6.40
CA ILE A 12 5.16 1.08 7.43
C ILE A 12 4.70 1.76 8.74
N CYS A 13 4.18 2.99 8.66
CA CYS A 13 3.65 3.70 9.82
C CYS A 13 2.48 2.96 10.47
N ALA A 14 1.50 2.50 9.68
CA ALA A 14 0.34 1.78 10.18
C ALA A 14 0.74 0.46 10.85
N LEU A 15 1.70 -0.27 10.27
CA LEU A 15 2.21 -1.52 10.82
C LEU A 15 3.02 -1.30 12.11
N HIS A 16 3.79 -0.21 12.18
CA HIS A 16 4.46 0.20 13.41
C HIS A 16 3.46 0.41 14.56
N LEU A 17 2.38 1.13 14.28
CA LEU A 17 1.31 1.37 15.25
C LEU A 17 0.57 0.08 15.61
N ALA A 18 0.30 -0.79 14.62
CA ALA A 18 -0.33 -2.10 14.83
C ALA A 18 0.49 -2.99 15.78
N ARG A 19 1.82 -3.05 15.59
CA ARG A 19 2.74 -3.84 16.43
C ARG A 19 2.79 -3.36 17.87
N ARG A 20 2.57 -2.07 18.12
CA ARG A 20 2.50 -1.53 19.48
C ARG A 20 1.20 -1.89 20.20
N GLY A 21 0.11 -2.12 19.47
CA GLY A 21 -1.20 -2.41 20.06
C GLY A 21 -1.61 -1.39 21.11
N GLU A 22 -1.92 -1.86 22.33
CA GLU A 22 -2.43 -1.04 23.43
C GLU A 22 -1.33 -0.40 24.32
N THR A 23 -0.04 -0.51 23.93
CA THR A 23 1.09 0.08 24.69
C THR A 23 1.14 1.62 24.67
N GLY A 24 0.06 2.27 24.23
CA GLY A 24 -0.10 3.72 24.20
C GLY A 24 0.37 4.40 22.90
N PRO A 25 0.06 5.69 22.74
CA PRO A 25 0.38 6.46 21.55
C PRO A 25 1.90 6.69 21.39
N VAL A 26 2.34 6.92 20.14
CA VAL A 26 3.73 7.24 19.79
C VAL A 26 3.84 8.49 18.95
N THR A 27 4.90 9.26 19.14
CA THR A 27 5.11 10.48 18.34
C THR A 27 5.47 10.10 16.90
N GLY A 28 5.11 10.95 15.93
CA GLY A 28 5.53 10.75 14.54
C GLY A 28 7.06 10.76 14.40
N ARG A 29 7.75 11.55 15.22
CA ARG A 29 9.22 11.55 15.34
C ARG A 29 9.78 10.17 15.76
N ASP A 30 9.16 9.50 16.71
CA ASP A 30 9.59 8.16 17.14
C ASP A 30 9.39 7.13 16.04
N VAL A 31 8.24 7.18 15.35
CA VAL A 31 7.96 6.31 14.20
C VAL A 31 9.01 6.54 13.10
N ALA A 32 9.24 7.80 12.73
CA ALA A 32 10.23 8.17 11.72
C ALA A 32 11.64 7.68 12.08
N THR A 33 12.05 7.81 13.34
CA THR A 33 13.37 7.38 13.79
C THR A 33 13.50 5.86 13.77
N ARG A 34 12.50 5.13 14.28
CA ARG A 34 12.53 3.67 14.38
C ARG A 34 12.45 2.99 13.01
N GLU A 35 11.62 3.51 12.12
CA GLU A 35 11.41 2.99 10.77
C GLU A 35 12.38 3.60 9.74
N ARG A 36 13.28 4.51 10.18
CA ARG A 36 14.28 5.18 9.34
C ARG A 36 13.67 5.93 8.15
N LEU A 37 12.56 6.61 8.40
CA LEU A 37 11.81 7.39 7.42
C LEU A 37 12.06 8.89 7.58
N PRO A 38 11.92 9.71 6.52
CA PRO A 38 11.97 11.16 6.63
C PRO A 38 10.83 11.69 7.53
N GLY A 39 11.18 12.42 8.59
CA GLY A 39 10.22 12.88 9.60
C GLY A 39 9.06 13.71 9.04
N ASP A 40 9.34 14.63 8.12
CA ASP A 40 8.32 15.50 7.51
C ASP A 40 7.29 14.70 6.69
N TYR A 41 7.70 13.59 6.07
CA TYR A 41 6.79 12.70 5.36
C TYR A 41 5.91 11.94 6.34
N VAL A 42 6.50 11.39 7.41
CA VAL A 42 5.77 10.64 8.43
C VAL A 42 4.70 11.50 9.09
N GLU A 43 5.02 12.74 9.47
CA GLU A 43 4.03 13.65 10.08
C GLU A 43 2.87 13.98 9.13
N GLN A 44 3.17 14.23 7.84
CA GLN A 44 2.12 14.51 6.86
C GLN A 44 1.25 13.28 6.58
N ILE A 45 1.86 12.09 6.49
CA ILE A 45 1.16 10.81 6.28
C ILE A 45 0.25 10.53 7.49
N LEU A 46 0.77 10.61 8.71
CA LEU A 46 -0.01 10.40 9.94
C LEU A 46 -1.17 11.39 10.07
N LEU A 47 -0.98 12.65 9.65
CA LEU A 47 -2.04 13.64 9.62
C LEU A 47 -3.15 13.27 8.62
N ARG A 48 -2.81 12.76 7.42
CA ARG A 48 -3.80 12.30 6.45
C ARG A 48 -4.53 11.06 6.94
N MET A 49 -3.79 10.08 7.46
CA MET A 49 -4.37 8.88 8.08
C MET A 49 -5.30 9.22 9.25
N ARG A 50 -4.99 10.28 10.01
CA ARG A 50 -5.88 10.77 11.06
C ARG A 50 -7.19 11.31 10.49
N ARG A 51 -7.12 12.12 9.43
CA ARG A 51 -8.32 12.67 8.76
C ARG A 51 -9.20 11.57 8.17
N ALA A 52 -8.58 10.50 7.68
CA ALA A 52 -9.27 9.32 7.15
C ALA A 52 -9.76 8.34 8.24
N GLY A 53 -9.50 8.60 9.53
CA GLY A 53 -9.94 7.72 10.62
C GLY A 53 -9.18 6.40 10.73
N ILE A 54 -7.96 6.31 10.18
CA ILE A 54 -7.07 5.16 10.34
C ILE A 54 -6.31 5.25 11.66
N VAL A 55 -5.91 6.46 12.07
CA VAL A 55 -5.21 6.71 13.33
C VAL A 55 -5.91 7.78 14.16
N ASN A 56 -5.83 7.65 15.47
CA ASN A 56 -6.18 8.70 16.42
C ASN A 56 -4.91 9.43 16.86
N SER A 57 -5.05 10.69 17.27
CA SER A 57 -3.96 11.48 17.83
C SER A 57 -4.34 12.07 19.19
N THR A 58 -3.48 11.91 20.18
CA THR A 58 -3.63 12.53 21.51
C THR A 58 -2.59 13.62 21.71
N ARG A 59 -2.98 14.74 22.34
CA ARG A 59 -2.08 15.86 22.66
C ARG A 59 -1.35 15.65 23.99
N GLY A 60 -0.27 16.41 24.21
CA GLY A 60 0.47 16.46 25.48
C GLY A 60 1.81 15.74 25.43
N ALA A 61 2.57 15.80 26.53
CA ALA A 61 3.94 15.28 26.62
C ALA A 61 4.06 13.75 26.41
N ARG A 62 2.96 13.01 26.60
CA ARG A 62 2.83 11.56 26.30
C ARG A 62 1.83 11.30 25.17
N GLY A 63 1.57 12.31 24.35
CA GLY A 63 0.69 12.23 23.20
C GLY A 63 1.37 11.55 22.01
N GLY A 64 0.65 11.52 20.89
CA GLY A 64 1.12 10.85 19.67
C GLY A 64 -0.03 10.19 18.94
N TYR A 65 0.31 9.25 18.06
CA TYR A 65 -0.60 8.50 17.21
C TYR A 65 -0.76 7.06 17.69
N MET A 66 -1.95 6.51 17.45
CA MET A 66 -2.27 5.09 17.61
C MET A 66 -3.35 4.70 16.59
N LEU A 67 -3.52 3.42 16.31
CA LEU A 67 -4.62 3.00 15.42
C LEU A 67 -5.97 3.40 16.00
N ALA A 68 -6.88 3.85 15.13
CA ALA A 68 -8.23 4.24 15.52
C ALA A 68 -9.18 3.05 15.67
N ARG A 69 -8.85 1.92 15.02
CA ARG A 69 -9.62 0.68 14.94
C ARG A 69 -8.67 -0.53 15.07
N LYS A 70 -9.20 -1.74 15.25
CA LYS A 70 -8.34 -2.93 15.37
C LYS A 70 -7.62 -3.21 14.05
N PRO A 71 -6.38 -3.77 14.06
CA PRO A 71 -5.66 -4.13 12.83
C PRO A 71 -6.45 -5.07 11.89
N SER A 72 -7.36 -5.89 12.44
CA SER A 72 -8.24 -6.78 11.66
C SER A 72 -9.35 -6.06 10.90
N GLU A 73 -9.59 -4.78 11.18
CA GLU A 73 -10.65 -3.96 10.59
C GLU A 73 -10.12 -2.94 9.57
N ILE A 74 -8.80 -2.91 9.36
CA ILE A 74 -8.11 -1.94 8.49
C ILE A 74 -7.45 -2.73 7.36
N SER A 75 -7.86 -2.48 6.12
CA SER A 75 -7.25 -3.09 4.94
C SER A 75 -5.97 -2.39 4.51
N VAL A 76 -5.16 -3.05 3.69
CA VAL A 76 -4.04 -2.40 2.98
C VAL A 76 -4.58 -1.26 2.11
N ARG A 77 -5.73 -1.47 1.45
CA ARG A 77 -6.43 -0.45 0.66
C ARG A 77 -6.76 0.80 1.48
N ASP A 78 -7.30 0.64 2.69
CA ASP A 78 -7.63 1.74 3.60
C ASP A 78 -6.40 2.61 3.89
N VAL A 79 -5.27 1.98 4.22
CA VAL A 79 -4.03 2.68 4.57
C VAL A 79 -3.47 3.42 3.37
N ILE A 80 -3.43 2.77 2.22
CA ILE A 80 -2.93 3.35 0.97
C ILE A 80 -3.77 4.58 0.60
N GLN A 81 -5.10 4.46 0.56
CA GLN A 81 -6.02 5.57 0.25
C GLN A 81 -5.96 6.70 1.28
N ALA A 82 -5.66 6.37 2.54
CA ALA A 82 -5.50 7.37 3.58
C ALA A 82 -4.14 8.10 3.50
N SER A 83 -3.11 7.45 2.96
CA SER A 83 -1.75 8.00 2.89
C SER A 83 -1.55 8.85 1.65
N GLU A 84 -2.15 8.45 0.54
CA GLU A 84 -2.16 9.18 -0.73
C GLU A 84 -3.56 9.23 -1.34
N LEU A 85 -3.86 10.30 -2.09
CA LEU A 85 -5.20 10.52 -2.64
C LEU A 85 -5.51 9.60 -3.84
N THR A 86 -4.50 9.18 -4.61
CA THR A 86 -4.69 8.40 -5.84
C THR A 86 -3.57 7.37 -6.02
N THR A 87 -3.91 6.09 -5.97
CA THR A 87 -2.95 4.97 -6.15
C THR A 87 -3.11 4.29 -7.50
N PHE A 88 -4.33 4.33 -8.04
CA PHE A 88 -4.61 3.74 -9.35
C PHE A 88 -5.28 4.76 -10.24
N ASP A 89 -4.59 5.03 -11.33
CA ASP A 89 -5.07 5.89 -12.39
C ASP A 89 -5.31 5.00 -13.62
N LEU A 90 -6.58 4.78 -13.93
CA LEU A 90 -6.96 4.18 -15.20
C LEU A 90 -6.74 5.23 -16.29
N HIS A 91 -5.74 5.00 -17.15
CA HIS A 91 -5.45 5.91 -18.27
C HIS A 91 -6.69 6.19 -19.13
N CYS A 92 -7.60 5.22 -19.31
CA CYS A 92 -8.85 5.44 -20.04
C CYS A 92 -9.75 6.52 -19.42
N VAL A 93 -9.62 6.79 -18.11
CA VAL A 93 -10.42 7.76 -17.36
C VAL A 93 -9.64 9.05 -17.15
N SER A 94 -8.45 8.99 -16.58
CA SER A 94 -7.74 10.23 -16.18
C SER A 94 -6.78 10.77 -17.23
N HIS A 95 -6.44 9.97 -18.24
CA HIS A 95 -5.55 10.37 -19.34
C HIS A 95 -6.04 9.84 -20.70
N PRO A 96 -7.29 10.14 -21.11
CA PRO A 96 -7.82 9.68 -22.38
C PRO A 96 -6.94 10.19 -23.53
N VAL A 97 -6.65 9.33 -24.51
CA VAL A 97 -5.88 9.72 -25.70
C VAL A 97 -6.61 10.79 -26.49
N ASP A 98 -7.93 10.64 -26.59
CA ASP A 98 -8.86 11.60 -27.15
C ASP A 98 -10.24 11.37 -26.53
N ALA A 99 -10.99 12.44 -26.23
CA ALA A 99 -12.27 12.33 -25.54
C ALA A 99 -13.32 11.61 -26.39
N GLY A 100 -13.31 11.77 -27.71
CA GLY A 100 -14.19 11.06 -28.63
C GLY A 100 -13.86 9.58 -28.66
N ARG A 101 -12.59 9.24 -28.93
CA ARG A 101 -12.09 7.86 -29.00
C ARG A 101 -12.25 7.07 -27.69
N CYS A 102 -12.07 7.72 -26.55
CA CYS A 102 -12.13 7.08 -25.24
C CYS A 102 -13.54 7.14 -24.62
N SER A 103 -14.50 7.78 -25.27
CA SER A 103 -15.88 7.90 -24.78
C SER A 103 -16.54 6.55 -24.55
N GLU A 104 -17.52 6.51 -23.64
CA GLU A 104 -18.24 5.28 -23.30
C GLU A 104 -18.92 4.62 -24.51
N SER A 105 -19.34 5.41 -25.50
CA SER A 105 -19.96 4.95 -26.74
C SER A 105 -19.02 4.24 -27.71
N GLU A 106 -17.70 4.41 -27.56
CA GLU A 106 -16.73 3.76 -28.43
C GLU A 106 -16.41 2.33 -27.99
N ASN A 107 -16.29 1.44 -28.98
CA ASN A 107 -15.92 0.04 -28.77
C ASN A 107 -14.39 -0.11 -28.64
N CYS A 108 -13.88 0.02 -27.42
CA CYS A 108 -12.47 -0.15 -27.10
C CYS A 108 -12.21 -1.50 -26.42
N SER A 109 -11.61 -2.45 -27.14
CA SER A 109 -11.27 -3.79 -26.61
C SER A 109 -10.24 -3.77 -25.47
N ILE A 110 -9.49 -2.67 -25.33
CA ILE A 110 -8.47 -2.49 -24.29
C ILE A 110 -9.12 -2.11 -22.94
N ARG A 111 -10.19 -1.30 -22.96
CA ARG A 111 -10.88 -0.81 -21.75
C ARG A 111 -11.25 -1.92 -20.75
N PRO A 112 -11.91 -3.03 -21.14
CA PRO A 112 -12.27 -4.08 -20.19
C PRO A 112 -11.05 -4.78 -19.56
N VAL A 113 -9.91 -4.85 -20.26
CA VAL A 113 -8.66 -5.42 -19.70
C VAL A 113 -8.17 -4.56 -18.54
N TRP A 114 -8.19 -3.24 -18.67
CA TRP A 114 -7.80 -2.34 -17.59
C TRP A 114 -8.78 -2.36 -16.41
N MET A 115 -10.08 -2.45 -16.68
CA MET A 115 -11.10 -2.58 -15.63
C MET A 115 -10.90 -3.87 -14.83
N LEU A 116 -10.64 -4.99 -15.49
CA LEU A 116 -10.33 -6.26 -14.83
C LEU A 116 -9.08 -6.13 -13.95
N LEU A 117 -8.02 -5.50 -14.47
CA LEU A 117 -6.78 -5.32 -13.71
C LEU A 117 -7.01 -4.48 -12.44
N GLN A 118 -7.71 -3.35 -12.56
CA GLN A 118 -8.11 -2.51 -11.42
C GLN A 118 -8.88 -3.34 -10.39
N GLN A 119 -9.91 -4.08 -10.84
CA GLN A 119 -10.73 -4.90 -9.97
C GLN A 119 -9.87 -5.92 -9.19
N ARG A 120 -8.95 -6.63 -9.86
CA ARG A 120 -8.07 -7.60 -9.19
C ARG A 120 -7.16 -6.96 -8.17
N ILE A 121 -6.67 -5.75 -8.43
CA ILE A 121 -5.82 -5.02 -7.49
C ILE A 121 -6.63 -4.58 -6.27
N ASP A 122 -7.82 -4.02 -6.48
CA ASP A 122 -8.71 -3.64 -5.38
C ASP A 122 -9.07 -4.84 -4.51
N GLU A 123 -9.40 -5.99 -5.13
CA GLU A 123 -9.69 -7.24 -4.41
C GLU A 123 -8.53 -7.67 -3.50
N VAL A 124 -7.28 -7.61 -4.01
CA VAL A 124 -6.09 -7.95 -3.23
C VAL A 124 -5.86 -6.96 -2.09
N LEU A 125 -5.88 -5.66 -2.36
CA LEU A 125 -5.59 -4.63 -1.35
C LEU A 125 -6.68 -4.57 -0.27
N GLU A 126 -7.94 -4.84 -0.62
CA GLU A 126 -9.05 -4.89 0.33
C GLU A 126 -9.03 -6.18 1.17
N GLY A 127 -8.64 -7.29 0.56
CA GLY A 127 -8.62 -8.62 1.18
C GLY A 127 -7.52 -8.84 2.23
N VAL A 128 -6.44 -8.05 2.17
CA VAL A 128 -5.35 -8.12 3.17
C VAL A 128 -5.58 -7.08 4.26
N LYS A 129 -5.67 -7.52 5.52
CA LYS A 129 -5.81 -6.65 6.69
C LYS A 129 -4.45 -6.41 7.36
N LEU A 130 -4.31 -5.31 8.10
CA LEU A 130 -3.08 -5.02 8.85
C LEU A 130 -2.71 -6.14 9.83
N SER A 131 -3.71 -6.81 10.42
CA SER A 131 -3.47 -7.98 11.29
C SER A 131 -2.71 -9.10 10.57
N ASP A 132 -2.92 -9.25 9.27
CA ASP A 132 -2.31 -10.31 8.48
C ASP A 132 -0.82 -10.04 8.27
N LEU A 133 -0.45 -8.75 8.19
CA LEU A 133 0.91 -8.27 8.00
C LEU A 133 1.74 -8.25 9.30
N LEU A 134 1.14 -8.59 10.44
CA LEU A 134 1.86 -8.75 11.70
C LEU A 134 2.61 -10.08 11.80
N ALA A 135 2.31 -11.04 10.91
CA ALA A 135 2.99 -12.31 10.82
C ALA A 135 4.34 -12.20 10.09
N ASP A 136 5.15 -13.25 10.19
CA ASP A 136 6.39 -13.38 9.43
C ASP A 136 6.13 -13.47 7.92
N GLU A 137 7.12 -13.07 7.13
CA GLU A 137 7.01 -13.00 5.67
C GLU A 137 6.52 -14.31 5.04
N SER A 138 7.00 -15.47 5.50
CA SER A 138 6.58 -16.77 4.98
C SER A 138 5.06 -16.99 5.11
N VAL A 139 4.50 -16.65 6.27
CA VAL A 139 3.06 -16.77 6.54
C VAL A 139 2.26 -15.81 5.65
N VAL A 140 2.76 -14.57 5.50
CA VAL A 140 2.12 -13.58 4.63
C VAL A 140 2.13 -14.05 3.18
N ARG A 141 3.26 -14.59 2.68
CA ARG A 141 3.41 -15.12 1.32
C ARG A 141 2.41 -16.23 1.02
N ASP A 142 2.30 -17.20 1.93
CA ASP A 142 1.33 -18.30 1.80
C ASP A 142 -0.10 -17.76 1.73
N ARG A 143 -0.41 -16.77 2.57
CA ARG A 143 -1.74 -16.14 2.61
C ARG A 143 -2.07 -15.37 1.32
N VAL A 144 -1.11 -14.64 0.76
CA VAL A 144 -1.33 -13.90 -0.50
C VAL A 144 -1.16 -14.78 -1.75
N GLY A 145 -0.88 -16.07 -1.59
CA GLY A 145 -0.74 -17.02 -2.69
C GLY A 145 0.46 -16.73 -3.59
N VAL A 146 1.50 -16.05 -3.08
CA VAL A 146 2.71 -15.76 -3.85
C VAL A 146 3.65 -16.96 -3.74
N PRO A 147 3.98 -17.66 -4.85
CA PRO A 147 4.87 -18.82 -4.81
C PRO A 147 6.21 -18.47 -4.16
N HIS A 148 6.83 -19.39 -3.42
CA HIS A 148 8.23 -19.24 -3.06
C HIS A 148 9.06 -19.10 -4.33
N TYR A 149 9.65 -17.92 -4.55
CA TYR A 149 10.61 -17.74 -5.62
C TYR A 149 11.86 -18.55 -5.27
N VAL A 150 11.95 -19.76 -5.82
CA VAL A 150 13.22 -20.48 -5.92
C VAL A 150 13.93 -19.82 -7.10
N ALA A 151 15.02 -19.10 -6.83
CA ALA A 151 15.85 -18.59 -7.91
C ALA A 151 16.17 -19.75 -8.86
N PRO A 152 15.93 -19.63 -10.18
CA PRO A 152 16.34 -20.67 -11.10
C PRO A 152 17.85 -20.84 -10.92
N SER A 153 18.29 -22.02 -10.48
CA SER A 153 19.69 -22.41 -10.58
C SER A 153 20.03 -22.32 -12.06
N ILE A 154 20.77 -21.29 -12.48
CA ILE A 154 21.14 -21.09 -13.89
C ILE A 154 21.95 -22.33 -14.31
N PRO A 155 21.41 -23.28 -15.09
CA PRO A 155 22.19 -24.40 -15.59
C PRO A 155 22.77 -23.95 -16.93
N GLY A 156 24.05 -23.58 -16.93
CA GLY A 156 24.80 -23.34 -18.16
C GLY A 156 24.71 -21.91 -18.68
N GLY A 157 25.87 -21.34 -18.99
CA GLY A 157 26.05 -19.99 -19.49
C GLY A 157 25.32 -19.72 -20.81
N LEU A 158 25.06 -18.43 -21.04
CA LEU A 158 24.57 -17.91 -22.32
C LEU A 158 25.43 -18.45 -23.47
N PRO A 159 24.82 -18.98 -24.55
CA PRO A 159 25.58 -19.37 -25.73
C PRO A 159 26.27 -18.12 -26.30
N ILE A 160 27.59 -18.17 -26.37
CA ILE A 160 28.42 -17.19 -27.06
C ILE A 160 28.00 -17.26 -28.53
N LEU A 161 27.38 -16.19 -29.04
CA LEU A 161 27.24 -15.99 -30.48
C LEU A 161 28.65 -15.83 -31.04
N GLN A 162 29.17 -16.89 -31.68
CA GLN A 162 30.40 -16.79 -32.46
C GLN A 162 30.14 -15.98 -33.75
N PRO A 163 31.13 -15.22 -34.22
CA PRO A 163 30.99 -14.24 -35.29
C PRO A 163 30.73 -14.85 -36.68
#